data_AF-A0A5E4I648-F1
#
_entry.id   AF-A0A5E4I648-F1
#
_cell.length_a   1.000
_cell.length_b   1.000
_cell.length_c   1.000
_cell.angle_alpha   90.00
_cell.angle_beta   90.00
_cell.angle_gamma   90.00
#
_symmetry.space_group_name_H-M   'P 1'
#
loop_
_entity.id
_entity.type
_entity.pdbx_description
1 polymer ?
#
loop_
_entity_poly.entity_id
_entity_poly.type
_entity_poly.pdbx_seq_one_letter_code
_entity_poly.pdbx_strand_id
1 'polypeptide(L)'
;MRFDTRTHAHSEKVKEVLQPKATSSKKKQTQKTLSQRSTTVKPPQSDPVQSPAQQGGAGYVKEKHPKRIHSHQWHIIPIWKDNEKWKEHINKPIYIDGNTIWCNPEDMEVYGTLSFIDEDDLDKAFYKSLEYFTNLWGRIENQLKCEIIHDSYENIKLVRCKYGEMDSEIAKDCELKGDRIQIYAKEDGKLWFDIDWSWNFEEMHTLHPSTGKPDMKKVMKHIDDYRNNDPSTASQIERAVQQALQGMKEEIKEVIKEMSQENIRVLLGIQNPQIVKRIVEGELGIVIPEKPANHKLKQGDDHPYHG
;
A
#
# COMPACT_ATOMS: atom_id res chain seq x y z
N MET A 1 -26.14 31.49 -26.11
CA MET A 1 -27.03 30.35 -26.40
C MET A 1 -27.20 29.57 -25.12
N ARG A 2 -28.44 29.49 -24.61
CA ARG A 2 -28.79 28.82 -23.35
C ARG A 2 -29.19 27.38 -23.68
N PHE A 3 -28.61 26.40 -22.99
CA PHE A 3 -29.01 25.01 -23.09
C PHE A 3 -30.06 24.70 -22.03
N ASP A 4 -31.24 24.34 -22.51
CA ASP A 4 -32.40 23.86 -21.77
C ASP A 4 -32.12 22.44 -21.27
N THR A 5 -32.40 22.17 -19.99
CA THR A 5 -32.33 20.83 -19.40
C THR A 5 -33.71 20.44 -18.83
N ARG A 6 -34.41 19.61 -19.59
CA ARG A 6 -35.57 18.77 -19.22
C ARG A 6 -35.30 17.44 -19.94
N THR A 7 -35.51 16.24 -19.45
CA THR A 7 -36.37 15.62 -18.42
C THR A 7 -35.78 14.18 -18.28
N HIS A 8 -35.84 13.48 -17.15
CA HIS A 8 -36.99 12.66 -16.78
C HIS A 8 -36.76 12.05 -15.39
N ALA A 9 -37.76 12.18 -14.53
CA ALA A 9 -37.94 11.38 -13.34
C ALA A 9 -38.49 10.01 -13.73
N HIS A 10 -37.91 8.94 -13.19
CA HIS A 10 -38.53 7.62 -13.19
C HIS A 10 -38.67 7.11 -11.76
N SER A 11 -39.88 6.67 -11.47
CA SER A 11 -40.44 6.24 -10.20
C SER A 11 -39.92 4.89 -9.72
N GLU A 12 -39.98 4.76 -8.39
CA GLU A 12 -39.83 3.61 -7.51
C GLU A 12 -40.35 2.26 -8.06
N LYS A 13 -39.68 1.17 -7.65
CA LYS A 13 -40.37 0.02 -7.03
C LYS A 13 -39.44 -0.76 -6.10
N VAL A 14 -39.85 -0.73 -4.83
CA VAL A 14 -39.38 -1.49 -3.68
C VAL A 14 -39.45 -3.00 -3.95
N LYS A 15 -38.39 -3.72 -3.60
CA LYS A 15 -38.46 -5.14 -3.23
C LYS A 15 -37.74 -5.34 -1.91
N GLU A 16 -38.56 -5.44 -0.88
CA GLU A 16 -38.22 -5.79 0.50
C GLU A 16 -37.80 -7.27 0.53
N VAL A 17 -36.56 -7.55 0.91
CA VAL A 17 -36.03 -8.91 1.07
C VAL A 17 -35.96 -9.24 2.56
N LEU A 18 -36.69 -10.29 2.92
CA LEU A 18 -36.80 -10.88 4.25
C LEU A 18 -35.42 -11.34 4.77
N GLN A 19 -35.00 -10.80 5.92
CA GLN A 19 -33.87 -11.33 6.69
C GLN A 19 -34.33 -12.49 7.61
N PRO A 20 -33.61 -13.61 7.67
CA PRO A 20 -33.86 -14.66 8.66
C PRO A 20 -33.30 -14.29 10.05
N LYS A 21 -34.12 -14.54 11.07
CA LYS A 21 -33.84 -14.36 12.50
C LYS A 21 -32.70 -15.29 12.95
N ALA A 22 -31.60 -14.71 13.43
CA ALA A 22 -30.54 -15.45 14.12
C ALA A 22 -30.96 -15.79 15.56
N THR A 23 -30.98 -17.08 15.87
CA THR A 23 -31.21 -17.65 17.21
C THR A 23 -29.98 -17.53 18.10
N SER A 24 -30.13 -16.90 19.26
CA SER A 24 -29.07 -16.74 20.27
C SER A 24 -28.85 -18.03 21.07
N SER A 25 -27.64 -18.58 21.00
CA SER A 25 -27.20 -19.69 21.84
C SER A 25 -26.41 -19.17 23.04
N LYS A 26 -27.00 -19.34 24.23
CA LYS A 26 -26.41 -19.03 25.53
C LYS A 26 -25.19 -19.92 25.80
N LYS A 27 -23.98 -19.36 25.87
CA LYS A 27 -22.80 -20.03 26.46
C LYS A 27 -22.76 -19.79 27.97
N LYS A 28 -22.75 -20.90 28.72
CA LYS A 28 -22.59 -20.97 30.18
C LYS A 28 -21.20 -20.50 30.59
N GLN A 29 -21.17 -19.50 31.46
CA GLN A 29 -19.98 -18.99 32.14
C GLN A 29 -19.68 -19.91 33.33
N THR A 30 -18.54 -20.60 33.32
CA THR A 30 -18.09 -21.44 34.44
C THR A 30 -17.14 -20.61 35.30
N GLN A 31 -17.57 -20.29 36.52
CA GLN A 31 -16.75 -19.65 37.54
C GLN A 31 -15.65 -20.61 38.00
N LYS A 32 -14.39 -20.17 37.91
CA LYS A 32 -13.24 -20.88 38.48
C LYS A 32 -12.79 -20.12 39.72
N THR A 33 -12.80 -20.84 40.84
CA THR A 33 -12.50 -20.42 42.20
C THR A 33 -11.05 -19.92 42.35
N LEU A 34 -10.91 -18.75 42.99
CA LEU A 34 -9.65 -18.19 43.49
C LEU A 34 -9.14 -19.02 44.68
N SER A 35 -7.91 -19.53 44.59
CA SER A 35 -7.15 -20.02 45.73
C SER A 35 -6.01 -19.05 46.01
N GLN A 36 -6.11 -18.29 47.10
CA GLN A 36 -5.07 -17.41 47.58
C GLN A 36 -3.94 -18.24 48.21
N ARG A 37 -2.72 -18.09 47.72
CA ARG A 37 -1.51 -18.53 48.43
C ARG A 37 -0.53 -17.35 48.51
N SER A 38 -0.24 -17.00 49.76
CA SER A 38 0.77 -16.05 50.19
C SER A 38 2.16 -16.68 50.06
N THR A 39 3.08 -16.02 49.35
CA THR A 39 4.53 -16.23 49.50
C THR A 39 5.28 -14.92 49.27
N THR A 40 5.89 -14.47 50.35
CA THR A 40 7.07 -13.61 50.58
C THR A 40 7.80 -13.07 49.34
N VAL A 41 7.83 -11.74 49.23
CA VAL A 41 8.58 -10.96 48.22
C VAL A 41 10.07 -10.89 48.59
N LYS A 42 10.94 -11.43 47.73
CA LYS A 42 12.37 -11.09 47.65
C LYS A 42 12.58 -10.04 46.56
N PRO A 43 13.52 -9.09 46.71
CA PRO A 43 13.82 -8.10 45.68
C PRO A 43 14.38 -8.77 44.42
N PRO A 44 14.02 -8.28 43.22
CA PRO A 44 14.39 -8.91 41.95
C PRO A 44 15.89 -8.73 41.68
N GLN A 45 16.61 -9.84 41.57
CA GLN A 45 17.87 -9.86 40.86
C GLN A 45 17.54 -9.82 39.37
N SER A 46 18.13 -8.87 38.65
CA SER A 46 17.98 -8.75 37.21
C SER A 46 18.70 -9.91 36.53
N ASP A 47 17.96 -10.96 36.21
CA ASP A 47 18.46 -12.02 35.35
C ASP A 47 18.82 -11.44 33.98
N PRO A 48 19.95 -11.86 33.37
CA PRO A 48 20.28 -11.48 32.01
C PRO A 48 19.12 -11.90 31.10
N VAL A 49 18.66 -10.97 30.26
CA VAL A 49 17.64 -11.22 29.23
C VAL A 49 18.15 -12.35 28.34
N GLN A 50 17.74 -13.57 28.65
CA GLN A 50 17.94 -14.71 27.77
C GLN A 50 17.07 -14.44 26.55
N SER A 51 17.71 -14.09 25.43
CA SER A 51 17.05 -14.08 24.12
C SER A 51 16.32 -15.40 23.98
N PRO A 52 15.01 -15.39 23.65
CA PRO A 52 14.24 -16.62 23.51
C PRO A 52 14.96 -17.49 22.49
N ALA A 53 15.49 -18.61 22.98
CA ALA A 53 16.13 -19.62 22.17
C ALA A 53 15.15 -19.99 21.06
N GLN A 54 15.64 -19.96 19.82
CA GLN A 54 14.97 -20.40 18.61
C GLN A 54 14.53 -21.86 18.79
N GLN A 55 13.39 -22.08 19.42
CA GLN A 55 12.74 -23.38 19.44
C GLN A 55 12.29 -23.65 18.01
N GLY A 56 12.79 -24.74 17.43
CA GLY A 56 12.57 -25.15 16.05
C GLY A 56 11.11 -25.01 15.65
N GLY A 57 10.83 -23.99 14.84
CA GLY A 57 9.50 -23.69 14.36
C GLY A 57 9.00 -24.87 13.53
N ALA A 58 7.82 -25.38 13.90
CA ALA A 58 7.00 -26.15 12.97
C ALA A 58 6.95 -25.35 11.66
N GLY A 59 7.44 -25.94 10.57
CA GLY A 59 7.61 -25.23 9.31
C GLY A 59 6.32 -24.52 8.92
N TYR A 60 6.33 -23.19 8.98
CA TYR A 60 5.19 -22.38 8.58
C TYR A 60 4.97 -22.63 7.09
N VAL A 61 3.86 -23.29 6.75
CA VAL A 61 3.46 -23.47 5.36
C VAL A 61 2.99 -22.10 4.89
N LYS A 62 3.78 -21.46 4.02
CA LYS A 62 3.41 -20.18 3.41
C LYS A 62 2.09 -20.38 2.65
N GLU A 63 1.00 -19.80 3.16
CA GLU A 63 -0.25 -19.75 2.43
C GLU A 63 -0.03 -19.02 1.10
N LYS A 64 -0.44 -19.66 0.00
CA LYS A 64 -0.32 -19.10 -1.34
C LYS A 64 -1.61 -18.37 -1.68
N HIS A 65 -1.52 -17.07 -1.84
CA HIS A 65 -2.62 -16.22 -2.28
C HIS A 65 -2.52 -15.99 -3.79
N PRO A 66 -3.57 -16.28 -4.59
CA PRO A 66 -3.55 -16.07 -6.03
C PRO A 66 -3.26 -14.61 -6.39
N LYS A 67 -2.49 -14.40 -7.46
CA LYS A 67 -2.17 -13.09 -8.02
C LYS A 67 -3.05 -12.86 -9.23
N ARG A 68 -3.70 -11.69 -9.27
CA ARG A 68 -4.65 -11.32 -10.32
C ARG A 68 -4.21 -10.05 -11.02
N ILE A 69 -4.44 -10.01 -12.32
CA ILE A 69 -4.28 -8.82 -13.15
C ILE A 69 -5.58 -8.60 -13.92
N HIS A 70 -6.14 -7.40 -13.81
CA HIS A 70 -7.42 -7.08 -14.44
C HIS A 70 -7.55 -5.59 -14.77
N SER A 71 -8.65 -5.21 -15.43
CA SER A 71 -8.93 -3.82 -15.85
C SER A 71 -7.80 -3.20 -16.68
N HIS A 72 -7.32 -3.94 -17.68
CA HIS A 72 -6.33 -3.42 -18.61
C HIS A 72 -6.92 -2.28 -19.44
N GLN A 73 -6.14 -1.22 -19.64
CA GLN A 73 -6.42 -0.16 -20.59
C GLN A 73 -5.17 0.07 -21.42
N TRP A 74 -5.30 -0.10 -22.73
CA TRP A 74 -4.24 0.14 -23.69
C TRP A 74 -4.57 1.36 -24.54
N HIS A 75 -3.56 2.19 -24.81
CA HIS A 75 -3.60 3.23 -25.83
C HIS A 75 -2.74 2.77 -27.00
N ILE A 76 -3.30 2.80 -28.21
CA ILE A 76 -2.68 2.23 -29.40
C ILE A 76 -2.78 3.24 -30.54
N ILE A 77 -1.64 3.53 -31.16
CA ILE A 77 -1.57 4.30 -32.41
C ILE A 77 -1.39 3.28 -33.54
N PRO A 78 -2.37 3.09 -34.45
CA PRO A 78 -2.17 2.24 -35.63
C PRO A 78 -1.03 2.77 -36.48
N ILE A 79 -0.19 1.88 -36.97
CA ILE A 79 0.90 2.21 -37.91
C ILE A 79 0.29 2.54 -39.27
N TRP A 80 -0.71 1.76 -39.65
CA TRP A 80 -1.49 1.94 -40.85
C TRP A 80 -2.96 1.64 -40.57
N LYS A 81 -3.87 2.29 -41.29
CA LYS A 81 -5.32 2.04 -41.22
C LYS A 81 -5.98 2.35 -42.55
N ASP A 82 -6.95 1.54 -42.93
CA ASP A 82 -7.86 1.87 -44.02
C ASP A 82 -8.75 3.04 -43.56
N ASN A 83 -8.59 4.20 -44.19
CA ASN A 83 -9.29 5.42 -43.79
C ASN A 83 -10.82 5.33 -43.94
N GLU A 84 -11.33 4.57 -44.91
CA GLU A 84 -12.78 4.43 -45.10
C GLU A 84 -13.35 3.54 -44.00
N LYS A 85 -12.75 2.37 -43.78
CA LYS A 85 -13.16 1.43 -42.73
C LYS A 85 -13.01 2.03 -41.33
N TRP A 86 -11.89 2.70 -41.07
CA TRP A 86 -11.64 3.33 -39.77
C TRP A 86 -12.71 4.37 -39.42
N LYS A 87 -13.08 5.24 -40.38
CA LYS A 87 -14.10 6.28 -40.19
C LYS A 87 -15.48 5.72 -39.82
N GLU A 88 -15.82 4.50 -40.24
CA GLU A 88 -17.08 3.85 -39.87
C GLU A 88 -17.19 3.64 -38.34
N HIS A 89 -16.04 3.54 -37.66
CA HIS A 89 -15.89 3.15 -36.26
C HIS A 89 -15.52 4.28 -35.29
N ILE A 90 -15.16 5.46 -35.80
CA ILE A 90 -14.78 6.61 -34.94
C ILE A 90 -15.93 6.98 -33.98
N ASN A 91 -15.59 7.20 -32.71
CA ASN A 91 -16.50 7.57 -31.63
C ASN A 91 -17.64 6.57 -31.38
N LYS A 92 -17.43 5.29 -31.74
CA LYS A 92 -18.38 4.21 -31.48
C LYS A 92 -17.67 3.08 -30.73
N PRO A 93 -18.29 2.51 -29.69
CA PRO A 93 -17.73 1.35 -29.02
C PRO A 93 -17.83 0.12 -29.94
N ILE A 94 -16.73 -0.62 -30.04
CA ILE A 94 -16.65 -1.89 -30.75
C ILE A 94 -16.35 -2.97 -29.74
N TYR A 95 -17.02 -4.11 -29.85
CA TYR A 95 -16.82 -5.24 -28.95
C TYR A 95 -16.12 -6.38 -29.68
N ILE A 96 -14.91 -6.72 -29.22
CA ILE A 96 -14.13 -7.85 -29.76
C ILE A 96 -13.68 -8.70 -28.58
N ASP A 97 -14.10 -9.96 -28.57
CA ASP A 97 -13.79 -10.93 -27.50
C ASP A 97 -14.19 -10.42 -26.10
N GLY A 98 -15.32 -9.72 -26.01
CA GLY A 98 -15.80 -9.11 -24.77
C GLY A 98 -15.05 -7.85 -24.30
N ASN A 99 -14.01 -7.42 -25.01
CA ASN A 99 -13.30 -6.17 -24.73
C ASN A 99 -13.98 -5.01 -25.45
N THR A 100 -13.88 -3.80 -24.90
CA THR A 100 -14.38 -2.59 -25.56
C THR A 100 -13.21 -1.87 -26.25
N ILE A 101 -13.37 -1.56 -27.52
CA ILE A 101 -12.43 -0.78 -28.31
C ILE A 101 -13.11 0.53 -28.67
N TRP A 102 -12.41 1.64 -28.42
CA TRP A 102 -12.87 2.98 -28.73
C TRP A 102 -11.90 3.61 -29.74
N CYS A 103 -12.35 3.77 -30.98
CA CYS A 103 -11.56 4.38 -32.04
C CYS A 103 -11.72 5.91 -32.04
N ASN A 104 -10.61 6.62 -32.00
CA ASN A 104 -10.51 8.05 -32.28
C ASN A 104 -9.97 8.26 -33.70
N PRO A 105 -9.89 9.51 -34.20
CA PRO A 105 -9.32 9.76 -35.53
C PRO A 105 -7.91 9.20 -35.71
N GLU A 106 -7.03 9.34 -34.71
CA GLU A 106 -5.60 8.97 -34.83
C GLU A 106 -5.17 7.76 -34.02
N ASP A 107 -5.94 7.37 -33.00
CA ASP A 107 -5.58 6.29 -32.09
C ASP A 107 -6.81 5.48 -31.68
N MET A 108 -6.58 4.47 -30.85
CA MET A 108 -7.65 3.76 -30.17
C MET A 108 -7.31 3.48 -28.72
N GLU A 109 -8.36 3.31 -27.92
CA GLU A 109 -8.27 2.79 -26.57
C GLU A 109 -8.90 1.41 -26.50
N VAL A 110 -8.23 0.48 -25.83
CA VAL A 110 -8.72 -0.89 -25.64
C VAL A 110 -8.87 -1.18 -24.16
N TYR A 111 -10.11 -1.45 -23.75
CA TYR A 111 -10.52 -1.74 -22.38
C TYR A 111 -10.74 -3.24 -22.21
N GLY A 112 -9.82 -3.88 -21.50
CA GLY A 112 -9.84 -5.30 -21.20
C GLY A 112 -10.80 -5.66 -20.07
N THR A 113 -11.69 -6.61 -20.32
CA THR A 113 -12.67 -7.10 -19.34
C THR A 113 -12.22 -8.38 -18.64
N LEU A 114 -11.27 -9.11 -19.22
CA LEU A 114 -10.76 -10.35 -18.65
C LEU A 114 -9.84 -10.13 -17.45
N SER A 115 -9.82 -11.14 -16.58
CA SER A 115 -8.90 -11.27 -15.46
C SER A 115 -7.93 -12.41 -15.71
N PHE A 116 -6.66 -12.19 -15.38
CA PHE A 116 -5.60 -13.18 -15.53
C PHE A 116 -5.06 -13.53 -14.16
N ILE A 117 -5.04 -14.82 -13.84
CA ILE A 117 -4.71 -15.31 -12.50
C ILE A 117 -3.53 -16.26 -12.59
N ASP A 118 -2.65 -16.15 -11.61
CA ASP A 118 -1.59 -17.11 -11.33
C ASP A 118 -1.57 -17.43 -9.83
N GLU A 119 -1.20 -18.65 -9.46
CA GLU A 119 -1.27 -19.09 -8.06
C GLU A 119 -0.22 -18.41 -7.17
N ASP A 120 0.94 -18.05 -7.73
CA ASP A 120 2.05 -17.53 -6.94
C ASP A 120 2.79 -16.36 -7.55
N ASP A 121 2.67 -16.12 -8.86
CA ASP A 121 3.54 -15.17 -9.54
C ASP A 121 2.79 -14.13 -10.39
N LEU A 122 2.89 -12.88 -9.95
CA LEU A 122 2.35 -11.73 -10.67
C LEU A 122 2.99 -11.54 -12.06
N ASP A 123 4.24 -11.97 -12.26
CA ASP A 123 4.88 -11.94 -13.57
C ASP A 123 4.21 -12.95 -14.52
N LYS A 124 3.92 -14.17 -14.06
CA LYS A 124 3.21 -15.18 -14.87
C LYS A 124 1.80 -14.75 -15.22
N ALA A 125 1.06 -14.16 -14.27
CA ALA A 125 -0.26 -13.58 -14.55
C ALA A 125 -0.18 -12.49 -15.64
N PHE A 126 0.89 -11.69 -15.64
CA PHE A 126 1.13 -10.66 -16.64
C PHE A 126 1.52 -11.24 -18.00
N TYR A 127 2.35 -12.29 -18.04
CA TYR A 127 2.67 -12.96 -19.30
C TYR A 127 1.43 -13.57 -19.95
N LYS A 128 0.54 -14.20 -19.16
CA LYS A 128 -0.76 -14.69 -19.63
C LYS A 128 -1.62 -13.57 -20.23
N SER A 129 -1.61 -12.38 -19.61
CA SER A 129 -2.37 -11.25 -20.16
C SER A 129 -1.77 -10.73 -21.46
N LEU A 130 -0.44 -10.61 -21.55
CA LEU A 130 0.24 -10.22 -22.78
C LEU A 130 -0.02 -11.19 -23.92
N GLU A 131 0.06 -12.50 -23.68
CA GLU A 131 -0.24 -13.52 -24.70
C GLU A 131 -1.65 -13.36 -25.26
N TYR A 132 -2.64 -13.17 -24.38
CA TYR A 132 -4.01 -12.90 -24.80
C TYR A 132 -4.13 -11.62 -25.63
N PHE A 133 -3.51 -10.53 -25.17
CA PHE A 133 -3.60 -9.23 -25.86
C PHE A 133 -2.90 -9.27 -27.22
N THR A 134 -1.78 -9.97 -27.35
CA THR A 134 -1.12 -10.21 -28.66
C THR A 134 -2.08 -10.86 -29.65
N ASN A 135 -2.85 -11.87 -29.21
CA ASN A 135 -3.87 -12.50 -30.06
C ASN A 135 -5.08 -11.59 -30.32
N LEU A 136 -5.42 -10.70 -29.37
CA LEU A 136 -6.46 -9.70 -29.57
C LEU A 136 -6.05 -8.66 -30.62
N TRP A 137 -4.78 -8.23 -30.66
CA TRP A 137 -4.27 -7.27 -31.64
C TRP A 137 -4.51 -7.75 -33.07
N GLY A 138 -4.13 -8.99 -33.40
CA GLY A 138 -4.39 -9.55 -34.74
C GLY A 138 -5.88 -9.62 -35.10
N ARG A 139 -6.76 -9.83 -34.12
CA ARG A 139 -8.22 -9.80 -34.34
C ARG A 139 -8.73 -8.37 -34.61
N ILE A 140 -8.21 -7.39 -33.87
CA ILE A 140 -8.50 -5.97 -34.10
C ILE A 140 -8.02 -5.55 -35.49
N GLU A 141 -6.79 -5.89 -35.87
CA GLU A 141 -6.23 -5.61 -37.22
C GLU A 141 -7.13 -6.13 -38.34
N ASN A 142 -7.55 -7.40 -38.24
CA ASN A 142 -8.42 -8.00 -39.25
C ASN A 142 -9.80 -7.34 -39.31
N GLN A 143 -10.38 -6.97 -38.16
CA GLN A 143 -11.72 -6.40 -38.10
C GLN A 143 -11.76 -4.93 -38.52
N LEU A 144 -10.78 -4.13 -38.09
CA LEU A 144 -10.71 -2.70 -38.37
C LEU A 144 -9.93 -2.36 -39.64
N LYS A 145 -9.29 -3.35 -40.27
CA LYS A 145 -8.41 -3.17 -41.44
C LYS A 145 -7.32 -2.15 -41.13
N CYS A 146 -6.59 -2.40 -40.05
CA CYS A 146 -5.44 -1.62 -39.62
C CYS A 146 -4.24 -2.50 -39.30
N GLU A 147 -3.09 -1.88 -39.11
CA GLU A 147 -1.84 -2.51 -38.68
C GLU A 147 -1.44 -1.91 -37.32
N ILE A 148 -1.25 -2.78 -36.34
CA ILE A 148 -0.93 -2.48 -34.95
C ILE A 148 0.40 -3.12 -34.55
N ILE A 149 0.61 -4.39 -34.93
CA ILE A 149 1.77 -5.18 -34.52
C ILE A 149 2.98 -4.82 -35.39
N HIS A 150 4.06 -4.37 -34.76
CA HIS A 150 5.36 -4.10 -35.38
C HIS A 150 6.48 -4.49 -34.43
N ASP A 151 7.66 -4.78 -34.97
CA ASP A 151 8.80 -5.35 -34.22
C ASP A 151 9.16 -4.58 -32.94
N SER A 152 8.96 -3.26 -32.92
CA SER A 152 9.31 -2.40 -31.78
C SER A 152 8.19 -2.19 -30.75
N TYR A 153 6.92 -2.43 -31.10
CA TYR A 153 5.74 -2.21 -30.22
C TYR A 153 5.63 -0.82 -29.56
N GLU A 154 6.37 0.20 -30.04
CA GLU A 154 6.41 1.53 -29.43
C GLU A 154 5.07 2.28 -29.50
N ASN A 155 4.19 1.84 -30.40
CA ASN A 155 2.87 2.38 -30.63
C ASN A 155 1.79 1.82 -29.68
N ILE A 156 2.14 0.85 -28.83
CA ILE A 156 1.22 0.22 -27.86
C ILE A 156 1.65 0.58 -26.44
N LYS A 157 0.79 1.29 -25.71
CA LYS A 157 1.06 1.73 -24.33
C LYS A 157 0.03 1.19 -23.36
N LEU A 158 0.49 0.48 -22.32
CA LEU A 158 -0.34 0.16 -21.18
C LEU A 158 -0.59 1.43 -20.35
N VAL A 159 -1.82 1.91 -20.34
CA VAL A 159 -2.24 3.13 -19.62
C VAL A 159 -2.67 2.80 -18.21
N ARG A 160 -3.43 1.73 -18.04
CA ARG A 160 -3.96 1.32 -16.74
C ARG A 160 -3.96 -0.19 -16.63
N CYS A 161 -3.66 -0.66 -15.44
CA CYS A 161 -3.77 -2.06 -15.07
C CYS A 161 -3.92 -2.14 -13.55
N LYS A 162 -4.74 -3.07 -13.07
CA LYS A 162 -4.83 -3.39 -11.64
C LYS A 162 -4.04 -4.65 -11.39
N TYR A 163 -3.14 -4.59 -10.40
CA TYR A 163 -2.36 -5.73 -9.93
C TYR A 163 -2.79 -6.05 -8.51
N GLY A 164 -3.28 -7.26 -8.26
CA GLY A 164 -3.82 -7.62 -6.95
C GLY A 164 -3.42 -9.00 -6.45
N GLU A 165 -3.61 -9.16 -5.15
CA GLU A 165 -3.53 -10.41 -4.41
C GLU A 165 -4.94 -10.72 -3.92
N MET A 166 -5.46 -11.87 -4.34
CA MET A 166 -6.76 -12.37 -3.97
C MET A 166 -6.69 -13.08 -2.61
N ASP A 167 -7.83 -13.22 -1.94
CA ASP A 167 -7.97 -13.95 -0.68
C ASP A 167 -7.08 -13.42 0.45
N SER A 168 -6.70 -12.15 0.40
CA SER A 168 -5.89 -11.49 1.41
C SER A 168 -6.62 -11.44 2.75
N GLU A 169 -5.94 -11.78 3.84
CA GLU A 169 -6.50 -11.76 5.19
C GLU A 169 -6.87 -10.33 5.60
N ILE A 170 -6.12 -9.34 5.12
CA ILE A 170 -6.45 -7.93 5.34
C ILE A 170 -7.73 -7.56 4.60
N ALA A 171 -7.91 -8.04 3.37
CA ALA A 171 -9.14 -7.80 2.60
C ALA A 171 -10.36 -8.48 3.25
N LYS A 172 -10.19 -9.71 3.73
CA LYS A 172 -11.21 -10.45 4.51
C LYS A 172 -11.58 -9.72 5.79
N ASP A 173 -10.60 -9.23 6.55
CA ASP A 173 -10.85 -8.49 7.78
C ASP A 173 -11.58 -7.15 7.52
N CYS A 174 -11.19 -6.44 6.46
CA CYS A 174 -11.90 -5.24 6.00
C CYS A 174 -13.36 -5.55 5.66
N GLU A 175 -13.62 -6.60 4.89
CA GLU A 175 -14.98 -7.01 4.54
C GLU A 175 -15.82 -7.33 5.80
N LEU A 176 -15.27 -8.12 6.72
CA LEU A 176 -15.94 -8.50 7.97
C LEU A 176 -16.30 -7.28 8.83
N LYS A 177 -15.47 -6.23 8.81
CA LYS A 177 -15.69 -5.00 9.56
C LYS A 177 -16.53 -3.96 8.81
N GLY A 178 -16.76 -4.16 7.51
CA GLY A 178 -17.33 -3.15 6.62
C GLY A 178 -16.39 -1.97 6.38
N ASP A 179 -15.08 -2.17 6.57
CA ASP A 179 -14.05 -1.17 6.36
C ASP A 179 -13.56 -1.19 4.91
N ARG A 180 -12.99 -0.06 4.47
CA ARG A 180 -12.31 0.05 3.18
C ARG A 180 -11.00 0.81 3.35
N ILE A 181 -9.91 0.26 2.84
CA ILE A 181 -8.61 0.91 2.88
C ILE A 181 -8.30 1.47 1.50
N GLN A 182 -8.12 2.78 1.42
CA GLN A 182 -7.77 3.50 0.20
C GLN A 182 -6.57 4.40 0.47
N ILE A 183 -5.54 4.28 -0.36
CA ILE A 183 -4.34 5.10 -0.27
C ILE A 183 -4.25 5.94 -1.54
N TYR A 184 -4.24 7.25 -1.35
CA TYR A 184 -4.13 8.25 -2.40
C TYR A 184 -2.73 8.87 -2.41
N ALA A 185 -2.20 9.17 -3.59
CA ALA A 185 -0.99 9.97 -3.73
C ALA A 185 -1.19 11.37 -3.16
N LYS A 186 -0.14 11.89 -2.51
CA LYS A 186 -0.17 13.23 -1.92
C LYS A 186 -0.06 14.31 -2.97
N GLU A 187 0.64 14.00 -4.06
CA GLU A 187 1.02 14.95 -5.10
C GLU A 187 -0.15 15.25 -6.04
N ASP A 188 -0.89 14.23 -6.48
CA ASP A 188 -1.96 14.35 -7.48
C ASP A 188 -3.33 13.84 -7.03
N GLY A 189 -3.45 13.34 -5.79
CA GLY A 189 -4.70 12.83 -5.24
C GLY A 189 -5.22 11.56 -5.91
N LYS A 190 -4.43 10.89 -6.78
CA LYS A 190 -4.88 9.67 -7.44
C LYS A 190 -4.83 8.48 -6.51
N LEU A 191 -5.79 7.57 -6.67
CA LEU A 191 -5.82 6.30 -5.93
C LEU A 191 -4.67 5.39 -6.37
N TRP A 192 -3.82 4.98 -5.43
CA TRP A 192 -2.64 4.16 -5.66
C TRP A 192 -2.81 2.72 -5.19
N PHE A 193 -3.50 2.56 -4.07
CA PHE A 193 -3.78 1.25 -3.47
C PHE A 193 -5.19 1.26 -2.89
N ASP A 194 -5.88 0.14 -3.05
CA ASP A 194 -7.25 -0.03 -2.61
C ASP A 194 -7.45 -1.48 -2.21
N ILE A 195 -8.14 -1.66 -1.10
CA ILE A 195 -8.63 -2.96 -0.63
C ILE A 195 -10.13 -2.90 -0.80
N ASP A 196 -10.65 -3.70 -1.73
CA ASP A 196 -12.07 -3.73 -2.01
C ASP A 196 -12.61 -5.17 -2.01
N TRP A 197 -13.90 -5.27 -1.68
CA TRP A 197 -14.70 -6.45 -1.93
C TRP A 197 -15.46 -6.23 -3.23
N SER A 198 -14.74 -6.32 -4.34
CA SER A 198 -15.34 -6.19 -5.66
C SER A 198 -15.41 -7.55 -6.34
N TRP A 199 -16.50 -7.80 -7.07
CA TRP A 199 -16.71 -9.05 -7.80
C TRP A 199 -16.69 -10.32 -6.94
N ASN A 200 -17.06 -10.21 -5.67
CA ASN A 200 -17.09 -11.33 -4.71
C ASN A 200 -15.69 -11.93 -4.48
N PHE A 201 -14.65 -11.08 -4.54
CA PHE A 201 -13.27 -11.41 -4.18
C PHE A 201 -12.77 -10.43 -3.12
N GLU A 202 -12.09 -10.97 -2.11
CA GLU A 202 -11.35 -10.18 -1.13
C GLU A 202 -9.97 -9.83 -1.71
N GLU A 203 -9.88 -8.70 -2.39
CA GLU A 203 -8.69 -8.31 -3.13
C GLU A 203 -8.05 -7.03 -2.56
N MET A 204 -6.72 -7.05 -2.52
CA MET A 204 -5.94 -5.83 -2.41
C MET A 204 -5.24 -5.58 -3.74
N HIS A 205 -5.35 -4.36 -4.28
CA HIS A 205 -4.73 -4.02 -5.55
C HIS A 205 -4.00 -2.68 -5.54
N THR A 206 -2.99 -2.61 -6.39
CA THR A 206 -2.33 -1.37 -6.78
C THR A 206 -2.81 -0.92 -8.15
N LEU A 207 -2.89 0.41 -8.34
CA LEU A 207 -3.47 1.02 -9.54
C LEU A 207 -2.51 1.96 -10.28
N HIS A 208 -1.30 2.19 -9.76
CA HIS A 208 -0.40 3.17 -10.36
C HIS A 208 0.03 2.71 -11.77
N PRO A 209 -0.11 3.55 -12.81
CA PRO A 209 0.15 3.16 -14.21
C PRO A 209 1.55 2.56 -14.46
N SER A 210 2.59 3.17 -13.88
CA SER A 210 3.98 2.78 -14.13
C SER A 210 4.60 1.96 -13.01
N THR A 211 4.11 2.08 -11.78
CA THR A 211 4.70 1.41 -10.60
C THR A 211 3.76 0.44 -9.91
N GLY A 212 2.52 0.24 -10.38
CA GLY A 212 1.56 -0.65 -9.75
C GLY A 212 2.14 -2.05 -9.53
N LYS A 213 2.73 -2.66 -10.57
CA LYS A 213 3.36 -3.98 -10.46
C LYS A 213 4.48 -4.06 -9.41
N PRO A 214 5.55 -3.22 -9.46
CA PRO A 214 6.59 -3.26 -8.43
C PRO A 214 6.07 -2.85 -7.04
N ASP A 215 5.09 -1.96 -6.94
CA ASP A 215 4.51 -1.57 -5.66
C ASP A 215 3.70 -2.72 -5.05
N MET A 216 2.94 -3.46 -5.85
CA MET A 216 2.25 -4.67 -5.39
C MET A 216 3.24 -5.70 -4.85
N LYS A 217 4.37 -5.91 -5.54
CA LYS A 217 5.44 -6.80 -5.06
C LYS A 217 6.00 -6.35 -3.70
N LYS A 218 6.17 -5.04 -3.48
CA LYS A 218 6.62 -4.50 -2.18
C LYS A 218 5.57 -4.68 -1.08
N VAL A 219 4.29 -4.43 -1.38
CA VAL A 219 3.18 -4.62 -0.45
C VAL A 219 3.10 -6.08 -0.02
N MET A 220 3.07 -7.01 -0.97
CA MET A 220 3.05 -8.45 -0.69
C MET A 220 4.27 -8.88 0.13
N LYS A 221 5.46 -8.36 -0.20
CA LYS A 221 6.67 -8.62 0.59
C LYS A 221 6.50 -8.15 2.03
N HIS A 222 6.02 -6.92 2.26
CA HIS A 222 5.78 -6.42 3.61
C HIS A 222 4.78 -7.28 4.37
N ILE A 223 3.67 -7.66 3.74
CA ILE A 223 2.65 -8.51 4.37
C ILE A 223 3.24 -9.88 4.70
N ASP A 224 4.00 -10.49 3.80
CA ASP A 224 4.71 -11.73 4.06
C ASP A 224 5.74 -11.58 5.19
N ASP A 225 6.46 -10.46 5.25
CA ASP A 225 7.39 -10.17 6.35
C ASP A 225 6.63 -10.07 7.69
N TYR A 226 5.42 -9.50 7.69
CA TYR A 226 4.51 -9.49 8.85
C TYR A 226 4.05 -10.90 9.24
N ARG A 227 3.61 -11.71 8.27
CA ARG A 227 3.13 -13.09 8.50
C ARG A 227 4.23 -14.00 9.09
N ASN A 228 5.43 -13.92 8.54
CA ASN A 228 6.49 -14.90 8.82
C ASN A 228 7.33 -14.56 10.05
N ASN A 229 7.41 -13.29 10.45
CA ASN A 229 8.31 -12.85 11.51
C ASN A 229 7.59 -12.40 12.78
N ASP A 230 6.24 -12.36 12.79
CA ASP A 230 5.42 -11.73 13.83
C ASP A 230 6.07 -10.41 14.32
N PRO A 231 6.44 -9.49 13.40
CA PRO A 231 7.24 -8.36 13.77
C PRO A 231 6.41 -7.45 14.67
N SER A 232 7.11 -6.79 15.59
CA SER A 232 6.47 -5.85 16.51
C SER A 232 5.61 -4.85 15.74
N THR A 233 4.37 -4.67 16.19
CA THR A 233 3.45 -3.65 15.68
C THR A 233 4.09 -2.26 15.76
N ALA A 234 3.66 -1.32 14.92
CA ALA A 234 4.15 0.06 14.97
C ALA A 234 4.06 0.66 16.39
N SER A 235 2.97 0.41 17.11
CA SER A 235 2.79 0.85 18.50
C SER A 235 3.68 0.13 19.51
N GLN A 236 4.11 -1.11 19.24
CA GLN A 236 5.12 -1.80 20.07
C GLN A 236 6.51 -1.23 19.81
N ILE A 237 6.86 -0.98 18.55
CA ILE A 237 8.13 -0.34 18.18
C ILE A 237 8.20 1.07 18.80
N GLU A 238 7.14 1.87 18.65
CA GLU A 238 7.08 3.22 19.23
C GLU A 238 7.25 3.20 20.74
N ARG A 239 6.54 2.30 21.44
CA ARG A 239 6.69 2.13 22.89
C ARG A 239 8.11 1.72 23.27
N ALA A 240 8.72 0.77 22.55
CA ALA A 240 10.08 0.33 22.79
C ALA A 240 11.09 1.48 22.59
N VAL A 241 10.92 2.28 21.54
CA VAL A 241 11.74 3.48 21.28
C VAL A 241 11.57 4.52 22.37
N GLN A 242 10.34 4.81 22.80
CA GLN A 242 10.08 5.76 23.89
C GLN A 242 10.69 5.28 25.21
N GLN A 243 10.59 3.98 25.53
CA GLN A 243 11.21 3.40 26.72
C GLN A 243 12.74 3.49 26.65
N ALA A 244 13.34 3.17 25.50
CA ALA A 244 14.79 3.30 25.30
C ALA A 244 15.27 4.75 25.44
N LEU A 245 14.54 5.71 24.86
CA LEU A 245 14.82 7.14 25.01
C LEU A 245 14.71 7.62 26.46
N GLN A 246 13.74 7.10 27.22
CA GLN A 246 13.60 7.43 28.63
C GLN A 246 14.74 6.83 29.47
N GLY A 247 15.13 5.58 29.21
CA GLY A 247 16.28 4.95 29.86
C GLY A 247 17.57 5.72 29.61
N MET A 248 17.85 6.07 28.36
CA MET A 248 19.01 6.90 28.00
C MET A 248 18.99 8.26 28.69
N LYS A 249 17.83 8.91 28.83
CA LYS A 249 17.72 10.19 29.56
C LYS A 249 18.07 10.06 31.03
N GLU A 250 17.64 8.99 31.69
CA GLU A 250 17.97 8.77 33.11
C GLU A 250 19.44 8.40 33.29
N GLU A 251 20.01 7.55 32.42
CA GLU A 251 21.46 7.24 32.45
C GLU A 251 22.31 8.51 32.25
N ILE A 252 21.96 9.36 31.29
CA ILE A 252 22.66 10.64 31.06
C ILE A 252 22.58 11.54 32.30
N LYS A 253 21.43 11.60 32.99
CA LYS A 253 21.30 12.37 34.23
C LYS A 253 22.20 11.84 35.33
N GLU A 254 22.29 10.53 35.52
CA GLU A 254 23.17 9.95 36.53
C GLU A 254 24.65 10.20 36.21
N VAL A 255 25.07 10.04 34.95
CA VAL A 255 26.43 10.38 34.51
C VAL A 255 26.74 11.87 34.78
N ILE A 256 25.81 12.78 34.48
CA ILE A 256 25.97 14.21 34.76
C ILE A 256 26.10 14.49 36.26
N LYS A 257 25.37 13.77 37.12
CA LYS A 257 25.49 13.92 38.58
C LYS A 257 26.86 13.47 39.10
N GLU A 258 27.41 12.40 38.53
CA GLU A 258 28.70 11.84 38.92
C GLU A 258 29.89 12.63 38.34
N MET A 259 29.68 13.35 37.23
CA MET A 259 30.71 14.21 36.65
C MET A 259 30.94 15.46 37.50
N SER A 260 32.22 15.80 37.72
CA SER A 260 32.58 17.07 38.34
C SER A 260 32.11 18.24 37.48
N GLN A 261 31.81 19.38 38.11
CA GLN A 261 31.40 20.59 37.39
C GLN A 261 32.46 21.03 36.36
N GLU A 262 33.74 20.80 36.62
CA GLU A 262 34.81 21.12 35.66
C GLU A 262 34.78 20.19 34.44
N ASN A 263 34.49 18.90 34.62
CA ASN A 263 34.36 17.96 33.50
C ASN A 263 33.15 18.31 32.62
N ILE A 264 32.01 18.70 33.23
CA ILE A 264 30.80 19.12 32.50
C ILE A 264 31.07 20.41 31.72
N ARG A 265 31.77 21.37 32.36
CA ARG A 265 32.17 22.64 31.74
C ARG A 265 33.02 22.42 30.49
N VAL A 266 34.02 21.55 30.56
CA VAL A 266 34.90 21.21 29.43
C VAL A 266 34.13 20.45 28.34
N LEU A 267 33.31 19.46 28.71
CA LEU A 267 32.57 18.62 27.76
C LEU A 267 31.54 19.41 26.94
N LEU A 268 30.82 20.35 27.58
CA LEU A 268 29.77 21.15 26.94
C LEU A 268 30.30 22.47 26.35
N GLY A 269 31.58 22.78 26.50
CA GLY A 269 32.17 24.05 26.03
C GLY A 269 31.59 25.29 26.70
N ILE A 270 30.99 25.16 27.88
CA ILE A 270 30.31 26.26 28.58
C ILE A 270 31.34 27.06 29.35
N GLN A 271 31.50 28.35 29.04
CA GLN A 271 32.46 29.21 29.76
C GLN A 271 31.93 29.73 31.09
N ASN A 272 30.60 29.75 31.28
CA ASN A 272 29.97 30.32 32.47
C ASN A 272 29.66 29.25 33.54
N PRO A 273 30.33 29.26 34.70
CA PRO A 273 30.16 28.25 35.75
C PRO A 273 28.77 28.27 36.40
N GLN A 274 28.05 29.41 36.37
CA GLN A 274 26.68 29.48 36.89
C GLN A 274 25.68 28.71 36.01
N ILE A 275 25.93 28.64 34.70
CA ILE A 275 25.12 27.84 33.79
C ILE A 275 25.34 26.35 34.06
N VAL A 276 26.59 25.94 34.28
CA VAL A 276 26.94 24.55 34.63
C VAL A 276 26.29 24.14 35.96
N LYS A 277 26.38 25.00 36.99
CA LYS A 277 25.74 24.75 38.28
C LYS A 277 24.23 24.53 38.15
N ARG A 278 23.54 25.39 37.39
CA ARG A 278 22.09 25.29 37.15
C ARG A 278 21.69 24.07 36.30
N ILE A 279 22.57 23.59 35.41
CA ILE A 279 22.38 22.33 34.68
C ILE A 279 22.49 21.14 35.65
N VAL A 280 23.51 21.12 36.52
CA VAL A 280 23.72 20.06 37.52
C VAL A 280 22.59 20.00 38.55
N GLU A 281 22.09 21.16 38.98
CA GLU A 281 20.98 21.28 39.92
C GLU A 281 19.61 20.98 39.27
N GLY A 282 19.57 20.71 37.96
CA GLY A 282 18.35 20.39 37.22
C GLY A 282 17.43 21.58 36.94
N GLU A 283 17.88 22.81 37.20
CA GLU A 283 17.13 24.04 36.92
C GLU A 283 17.10 24.41 35.44
N LEU A 284 18.11 23.98 34.68
CA LEU A 284 18.20 24.15 33.23
C LEU A 284 18.19 22.77 32.58
N GLY A 285 17.14 22.48 31.81
CA GLY A 285 17.13 21.31 30.93
C GLY A 285 18.17 21.46 29.82
N ILE A 286 18.93 20.39 29.55
CA ILE A 286 19.76 20.33 28.34
C ILE A 286 18.80 20.17 27.16
N VAL A 287 18.56 21.27 26.45
CA VAL A 287 17.88 21.22 25.16
C VAL A 287 18.91 20.73 24.16
N ILE A 288 18.85 19.43 23.82
CA ILE A 288 19.56 18.93 22.64
C ILE A 288 18.91 19.66 21.47
N PRO A 289 19.63 20.51 20.72
CA PRO A 289 19.05 21.20 19.59
C PRO A 289 18.49 20.15 18.65
N GLU A 290 17.18 20.21 18.40
CA GLU A 290 16.58 19.39 17.35
C GLU A 290 17.37 19.67 16.08
N LYS A 291 17.86 18.58 15.47
CA LYS A 291 18.68 18.63 14.25
C LYS A 291 18.08 19.69 13.33
N PRO A 292 18.82 20.75 12.96
CA PRO A 292 18.23 21.86 12.22
C PRO A 292 17.51 21.28 11.02
N ALA A 293 16.19 21.54 10.94
CA ALA A 293 15.34 21.02 9.89
C ALA A 293 16.06 21.27 8.57
N ASN A 294 16.44 20.18 7.88
CA ASN A 294 17.28 20.20 6.69
C ASN A 294 16.92 21.44 5.87
N HIS A 295 17.81 22.43 5.86
CA HIS A 295 17.66 23.59 5.01
C HIS A 295 17.52 23.02 3.61
N LYS A 296 16.33 23.16 3.01
CA LYS A 296 16.13 22.87 1.60
C LYS A 296 17.23 23.62 0.87
N LEU A 297 18.23 22.89 0.37
CA LEU A 297 19.17 23.42 -0.61
C LEU A 297 18.29 23.97 -1.71
N LYS A 298 18.23 25.31 -1.82
CA LYS A 298 17.68 25.96 -3.00
C LYS A 298 18.50 25.41 -4.16
N GLN A 299 17.90 24.53 -4.95
CA GLN A 299 18.41 24.23 -6.28
C GLN A 299 18.47 25.58 -6.99
N GLY A 300 19.69 25.99 -7.36
CA GLY A 300 19.88 27.17 -8.18
C GLY A 300 19.24 26.91 -9.53
N ASP A 301 18.24 27.71 -9.85
CA ASP A 301 17.91 28.03 -11.21
C ASP A 301 19.10 28.79 -11.83
N ASP A 302 19.49 28.37 -13.03
CA ASP A 302 20.11 29.15 -14.11
C ASP A 302 21.26 28.39 -14.79
N HIS A 303 20.90 27.59 -15.79
CA HIS A 303 21.75 27.42 -16.97
C HIS A 303 20.89 27.45 -18.24
N PRO A 304 20.99 28.50 -19.08
CA PRO A 304 20.43 28.48 -20.42
C PRO A 304 21.41 27.72 -21.32
N TYR A 305 21.00 26.56 -21.82
CA TYR A 305 21.66 25.96 -22.97
C TYR A 305 21.08 26.59 -24.24
N HIS A 306 21.89 27.44 -24.87
CA HIS A 306 21.87 27.66 -26.31
C HIS A 306 22.74 26.58 -26.97
N GLY A 307 22.17 25.89 -27.96
CA GLY A 307 22.82 24.87 -28.78
C GLY A 307 21.77 24.09 -29.56
#